data_AF-A0A135L386-F1
#
_entry.id   AF-A0A135L386-F1
#
_cell.length_a   1.000
_cell.length_b   1.000
_cell.length_c   1.000
_cell.angle_alpha   90.00
_cell.angle_beta   90.00
_cell.angle_gamma   90.00
#
_symmetry.space_group_name_H-M   'P 1'
#
loop_
_entity.id
_entity.type
_entity.pdbx_description
1 polymer ?
#
loop_
_entity_poly.entity_id
_entity_poly.type
_entity_poly.pdbx_seq_one_letter_code
_entity_poly.pdbx_strand_id
1 'polypeptide(L)' 'MSELYQLIREVQDGNDSSLIKFIHQLEPKVNRLLNQANYNDREDLRQELFLKIFLTAKKYKLDEVPDFEEFHRRIM' A
#
# COMPACT_ATOMS: atom_id res chain seq x y z
N MET A 1 -3.09 15.56 -8.18
CA MET A 1 -3.06 14.43 -7.21
C MET A 1 -2.88 13.15 -8.02
N SER A 2 -1.97 12.26 -7.61
CA SER A 2 -1.75 10.99 -8.33
C SER A 2 -2.95 10.05 -8.15
N GLU A 3 -3.19 9.18 -9.13
CA GLU A 3 -4.26 8.16 -9.09
C GLU A 3 -4.19 7.30 -7.82
N LEU A 4 -2.97 6.94 -7.38
CA LEU A 4 -2.73 6.17 -6.17
C LEU A 4 -3.22 6.91 -4.91
N TYR A 5 -2.97 8.22 -4.82
CA TYR A 5 -3.41 9.03 -3.68
C TYR A 5 -4.94 9.04 -3.60
N GLN A 6 -5.59 9.22 -4.76
CA GLN A 6 -7.05 9.23 -4.85
C GLN A 6 -7.66 7.89 -4.42
N LEU A 7 -7.07 6.78 -4.89
CA LEU A 7 -7.50 5.44 -4.49
C LEU A 7 -7.39 5.22 -2.98
N ILE A 8 -6.27 5.60 -2.34
CA ILE A 8 -6.11 5.43 -0.89
C ILE A 8 -7.12 6.28 -0.13
N ARG A 9 -7.42 7.51 -0.59
CA ARG A 9 -8.46 8.34 0.03
C ARG A 9 -9.84 7.67 -0.02
N GLU A 10 -10.23 7.20 -1.20
CA GLU A 10 -11.52 6.52 -1.39
C GLU A 10 -11.62 5.22 -0.55
N VAL A 11 -10.51 4.49 -0.38
CA VAL A 11 -10.46 3.33 0.51
C VAL A 11 -10.74 3.70 1.96
N GLN A 12 -10.22 4.84 2.42
CA GLN A 12 -10.44 5.34 3.78
C GLN A 12 -11.87 5.85 3.98
N ASP A 13 -12.49 6.36 2.93
CA ASP A 13 -13.91 6.74 2.91
C ASP A 13 -14.86 5.53 2.86
N GLY A 14 -14.33 4.29 2.85
CA GLY A 14 -15.09 3.05 2.89
C GLY A 14 -15.43 2.46 1.52
N ASN A 15 -14.81 2.93 0.44
CA ASN A 15 -15.01 2.38 -0.90
C ASN A 15 -14.16 1.11 -1.12
N ASP A 16 -14.75 -0.05 -0.83
CA ASP A 16 -14.10 -1.35 -1.03
C ASP A 16 -13.74 -1.65 -2.50
N SER A 17 -14.41 -1.02 -3.48
CA SER A 17 -14.04 -1.19 -4.90
C SER A 17 -12.71 -0.50 -5.23
N SER A 18 -12.43 0.64 -4.60
CA SER A 18 -11.15 1.35 -4.76
C SER A 18 -10.01 0.59 -4.10
N LEU A 19 -10.29 -0.17 -3.04
CA LEU A 19 -9.32 -1.05 -2.41
C LEU A 19 -8.90 -2.20 -3.32
N ILE A 20 -9.86 -2.84 -3.98
CA ILE A 20 -9.59 -3.90 -4.95
C ILE A 20 -8.70 -3.36 -6.08
N LYS A 21 -9.03 -2.19 -6.63
CA LYS A 21 -8.21 -1.52 -7.66
C LYS A 21 -6.79 -1.22 -7.17
N PHE A 22 -6.66 -0.70 -5.94
CA PHE A 22 -5.36 -0.43 -5.33
C PHE A 22 -4.51 -1.70 -5.19
N ILE A 23 -5.11 -2.81 -4.72
CA ILE A 23 -4.43 -4.10 -4.60
C ILE A 23 -3.97 -4.61 -5.97
N HIS A 24 -4.82 -4.55 -6.99
CA HIS A 24 -4.46 -4.94 -8.35
C HIS A 24 -3.31 -4.12 -8.95
N GLN A 25 -3.20 -2.83 -8.63
CA GLN A 25 -2.06 -2.01 -9.05
C GLN A 25 -0.74 -2.46 -8.41
N LEU A 26 -0.79 -3.02 -7.18
CA LEU A 26 0.40 -3.47 -6.46
C LEU A 26 0.77 -4.92 -6.75
N GLU A 27 -0.16 -5.74 -7.22
CA GLU A 27 0.02 -7.15 -7.53
C GLU A 27 1.25 -7.44 -8.43
N PRO A 28 1.53 -6.69 -9.52
CA PRO A 28 2.72 -6.92 -10.33
C PRO A 28 4.03 -6.73 -9.55
N LYS A 29 4.07 -5.81 -8.60
CA LYS A 29 5.26 -5.58 -7.75
C LYS A 29 5.40 -6.67 -6.70
N VAL A 30 4.30 -7.07 -6.07
CA VAL A 30 4.24 -8.18 -5.12
C VAL A 30 4.74 -9.47 -5.77
N ASN A 31 4.22 -9.82 -6.94
CA ASN A 31 4.62 -11.04 -7.66
C ASN A 31 6.11 -11.05 -8.03
N ARG A 32 6.68 -9.88 -8.39
CA ARG A 32 8.13 -9.76 -8.64
C ARG A 32 8.96 -10.02 -7.39
N LEU A 33 8.51 -9.56 -6.22
CA LEU A 33 9.20 -9.80 -4.95
C LEU A 33 9.10 -11.27 -4.53
N LEU A 34 7.93 -11.88 -4.66
CA LEU A 34 7.71 -13.29 -4.31
C LEU A 34 8.56 -14.25 -5.17
N ASN A 35 8.86 -13.88 -6.41
CA ASN A 35 9.76 -14.67 -7.26
C ASN A 35 11.19 -14.77 -6.69
N GLN A 36 11.59 -13.86 -5.80
CA GLN A 36 12.89 -13.88 -5.11
C GLN A 36 12.86 -14.75 -3.84
N ALA A 37 11.67 -15.15 -3.37
CA ALA A 37 11.51 -16.03 -2.22
C ALA A 37 11.53 -17.51 -2.64
N ASN A 38 11.79 -18.38 -1.67
CA ASN A 38 11.68 -19.83 -1.82
C ASN A 38 10.27 -20.21 -2.29
N TYR A 39 10.20 -21.12 -3.26
CA TYR A 39 8.94 -21.54 -3.88
C TYR A 39 7.88 -21.98 -2.85
N ASN A 40 8.29 -22.75 -1.84
CA ASN A 40 7.40 -23.28 -0.81
C ASN A 40 6.79 -22.19 0.09
N ASP A 41 7.45 -21.05 0.22
CA ASP A 41 7.02 -19.96 1.11
C ASP A 41 6.18 -18.91 0.34
N ARG A 42 6.13 -18.97 -1.00
CA ARG A 42 5.56 -17.89 -1.83
C ARG A 42 4.10 -17.63 -1.56
N GLU A 43 3.31 -18.68 -1.40
CA GLU A 43 1.86 -18.53 -1.24
C GLU A 43 1.52 -17.93 0.13
N ASP A 44 2.18 -18.40 1.18
CA ASP A 44 2.01 -17.84 2.54
C ASP A 44 2.48 -16.38 2.59
N LEU A 45 3.66 -16.09 2.02
CA LEU A 45 4.18 -14.73 1.92
C LEU A 45 3.27 -13.82 1.08
N ARG A 46 2.65 -14.33 0.02
CA ARG A 46 1.69 -13.58 -0.81
C ARG A 46 0.51 -13.14 0.04
N GLN A 47 -0.10 -14.07 0.77
CA GLN A 47 -1.26 -13.78 1.61
C GLN A 47 -0.91 -12.78 2.71
N GLU A 48 0.21 -12.99 3.41
CA GLU A 48 0.64 -12.10 4.48
C GLU A 48 0.93 -10.68 3.97
N LEU A 49 1.60 -10.57 2.81
CA LEU A 49 1.94 -9.27 2.23
C LEU A 49 0.69 -8.51 1.78
N PHE A 50 -0.26 -9.17 1.12
CA PHE A 50 -1.51 -8.53 0.74
C PHE A 50 -2.37 -8.13 1.96
N LEU A 51 -2.40 -8.95 3.01
CA LEU A 51 -3.08 -8.60 4.26
C LEU A 51 -2.44 -7.35 4.89
N LYS A 52 -1.10 -7.27 4.94
CA LYS A 52 -0.38 -6.09 5.42
C LYS A 52 -0.69 -4.86 4.58
N ILE A 53 -0.65 -4.97 3.25
CA ILE A 53 -1.00 -3.87 2.33
C ILE A 53 -2.42 -3.37 2.59
N PHE A 54 -3.39 -4.28 2.71
CA PHE A 54 -4.78 -3.95 3.01
C PHE A 54 -4.90 -3.19 4.34
N LEU A 55 -4.31 -3.73 5.41
CA LEU A 55 -4.38 -3.12 6.74
C LEU A 55 -3.71 -1.75 6.76
N THR A 56 -2.57 -1.61 6.08
CA THR A 56 -1.86 -0.34 5.94
C THR A 56 -2.68 0.66 5.15
N ALA A 57 -3.28 0.30 4.01
CA ALA A 57 -4.10 1.21 3.22
C ALA A 57 -5.27 1.80 4.02
N LYS A 58 -5.95 0.96 4.83
CA LYS A 58 -7.05 1.42 5.70
C LYS A 58 -6.59 2.28 6.89
N LYS A 59 -5.38 2.08 7.40
CA LYS A 59 -4.87 2.78 8.60
C LYS A 59 -3.90 3.93 8.30
N TYR A 60 -3.46 4.07 7.06
CA TYR A 60 -2.49 5.08 6.67
C TYR A 60 -3.05 6.47 6.92
N LYS A 61 -2.27 7.37 7.50
CA LYS A 61 -2.75 8.72 7.76
C LYS A 61 -2.29 9.65 6.64
N LEU A 62 -3.13 9.79 5.61
CA LEU A 62 -2.82 10.62 4.44
C LEU A 62 -2.56 12.08 4.82
N ASP A 63 -3.29 12.60 5.81
CA ASP A 63 -3.20 14.00 6.23
C ASP A 63 -2.01 14.28 7.17
N GLU A 64 -1.30 13.25 7.65
CA GLU A 64 -0.11 13.40 8.50
C GLU A 64 1.20 13.25 7.72
N VAL A 65 1.14 13.12 6.38
CA VAL A 65 2.32 13.01 5.53
C VAL A 65 2.97 14.39 5.39
N PRO A 66 4.17 14.62 5.94
CA PRO A 66 4.82 15.91 5.86
C PRO A 66 5.22 16.21 4.41
N ASP A 67 5.08 17.47 4.01
CA ASP A 67 5.73 17.94 2.79
C ASP A 67 7.26 17.97 2.97
N PHE A 68 8.00 18.25 1.88
CA PHE A 68 9.46 18.23 1.91
C PHE A 68 10.04 19.16 2.99
N GLU A 69 9.47 20.36 3.14
CA GLU A 69 9.94 21.36 4.09
C GLU A 69 9.62 20.96 5.53
N GLU A 70 8.43 20.42 5.78
CA GLU A 70 8.05 19.88 7.07
C GLU A 70 8.90 18.66 7.45
N PHE A 71 9.20 17.79 6.49
CA PHE A 71 10.09 16.66 6.70
C PHE A 71 11.50 17.13 7.06
N HIS A 72 12.03 18.13 6.34
CA HIS A 72 13.34 18.72 6.64
C HIS A 72 13.40 19.28 8.05
N ARG A 73 12.40 20.06 8.48
CA ARG A 73 12.30 20.60 9.84
C ARG A 73 12.16 19.55 10.95
N ARG A 74 11.64 18.35 10.64
CA ARG A 74 11.47 17.27 11.63
C ARG A 74 12.74 16.46 11.87
N ILE A 75 13.69 16.48 10.94
CA ILE A 75 14.91 15.65 10.98
C ILE A 75 16.17 16.47 11.25
N MET A 76 16.22 17.73 10.80
CA MET A 76 17.27 18.70 11.13
C MET A 76 16.89 19.49 12.38
#